data_AF-A0A4Q3TGX2-F1
#
_entry.id   AF-A0A4Q3TGX2-F1
#
_cell.length_a   1.000
_cell.length_b   1.000
_cell.length_c   1.000
_cell.angle_alpha   90.00
_cell.angle_beta   90.00
_cell.angle_gamma   90.00
#
_symmetry.space_group_name_H-M   'P 1'
#
loop_
_entity.id
_entity.type
_entity.pdbx_description
1 polymer ?
#
loop_
_entity_poly.entity_id
_entity_poly.type
_entity_poly.pdbx_seq_one_letter_code
_entity_poly.pdbx_strand_id
1 'polypeptide(L)'
;MDEAEQRLAAYIGEKWTPPAAESDPAKVLVADVLALYGHERGPKLKSKAASNLGFTNNLLAWWGARTLSDVRRTTCAAYVKHRTSQPIRHGATRRMVTPQTARRELELLSAAIGYWDGEHHLTRRPAVILPEKPESNRDALSRKQAAALVWASMGWDRVEGEWKRPSTNARTNRMHLRRFLLIGLYTGSRSDVIKRLCWSESLHDPWVDLEA
;
A
#
# COMPACT_ATOMS: atom_id res chain seq x y z
N MET A 1 5.59 -9.26 16.24
CA MET A 1 5.83 -10.38 15.32
C MET A 1 6.62 -11.38 16.12
N ASP A 2 6.04 -12.54 16.34
CA ASP A 2 6.60 -13.55 17.23
C ASP A 2 7.92 -14.09 16.66
N GLU A 3 8.91 -14.33 17.50
CA GLU A 3 10.23 -14.86 17.13
C GLU A 3 10.11 -16.19 16.33
N ALA A 4 9.04 -16.94 16.60
CA ALA A 4 8.67 -18.15 15.87
C ALA A 4 8.29 -17.88 14.39
N GLU A 5 7.59 -16.79 14.09
CA GLU A 5 7.23 -16.42 12.72
C GLU A 5 8.48 -16.02 11.91
N GLN A 6 9.43 -15.34 12.55
CA GLN A 6 10.70 -14.96 11.93
C GLN A 6 11.59 -16.16 11.64
N ARG A 7 11.71 -17.09 12.60
CA ARG A 7 12.45 -18.35 12.38
C ARG A 7 11.79 -19.24 11.32
N LEU A 8 10.47 -19.30 11.28
CA LEU A 8 9.75 -20.05 10.24
C LEU A 8 9.95 -19.41 8.85
N ALA A 9 9.90 -18.08 8.76
CA ALA A 9 10.16 -17.37 7.50
C ALA A 9 11.61 -17.58 7.01
N ALA A 10 12.59 -17.55 7.93
CA ALA A 10 13.98 -17.86 7.62
C ALA A 10 14.15 -19.30 7.12
N TYR A 11 13.53 -20.27 7.80
CA TYR A 11 13.57 -21.68 7.42
C TYR A 11 12.91 -21.97 6.06
N ILE A 12 11.77 -21.31 5.78
CA ILE A 12 11.12 -21.41 4.46
C ILE A 12 11.99 -20.77 3.38
N GLY A 13 12.66 -19.66 3.68
CA GLY A 13 13.63 -19.01 2.78
C GLY A 13 14.84 -19.88 2.48
N GLU A 14 15.42 -20.55 3.49
CA GLU A 14 16.55 -21.47 3.33
C GLU A 14 16.22 -22.67 2.44
N LYS A 15 14.96 -23.12 2.44
CA LYS A 15 14.50 -24.23 1.59
C LYS A 15 14.02 -23.79 0.20
N TRP A 16 13.97 -22.50 -0.08
CA TRP A 16 13.53 -22.01 -1.37
C TRP A 16 14.59 -22.33 -2.42
N THR A 17 14.17 -23.02 -3.49
CA THR A 17 15.03 -23.30 -4.65
C THR A 17 14.64 -22.33 -5.77
N PRO A 18 15.60 -21.56 -6.33
CA PRO A 18 15.34 -20.73 -7.48
C PRO A 18 14.76 -21.57 -8.63
N PRO A 19 13.69 -21.10 -9.29
CA PRO A 19 13.20 -21.71 -10.50
C PRO A 19 14.30 -21.80 -11.56
N ALA A 20 14.26 -22.81 -12.41
CA ALA A 20 15.22 -22.93 -13.50
C ALA A 20 15.09 -21.73 -14.47
N ALA A 21 16.23 -21.26 -14.98
CA ALA A 21 16.24 -20.22 -16.00
C ALA A 21 15.46 -20.70 -17.23
N GLU A 22 14.41 -19.97 -17.60
CA GLU A 22 13.55 -20.29 -18.73
C GLU A 22 13.10 -18.99 -19.42
N SER A 23 13.17 -19.01 -20.74
CA SER A 23 12.93 -17.86 -21.62
C SER A 23 11.61 -17.99 -22.38
N ASP A 24 11.02 -19.18 -22.48
CA ASP A 24 9.72 -19.40 -23.13
C ASP A 24 8.56 -19.07 -22.16
N PRO A 25 7.75 -18.02 -22.44
CA PRO A 25 6.61 -17.66 -21.60
C PRO A 25 5.57 -18.78 -21.41
N ALA A 26 5.52 -19.77 -22.31
CA ALA A 26 4.61 -20.91 -22.19
C ALA A 26 5.06 -21.93 -21.14
N LYS A 27 6.31 -21.85 -20.67
CA LYS A 27 6.90 -22.76 -19.69
C LYS A 27 7.17 -22.11 -18.34
N VAL A 28 7.28 -20.78 -18.31
CA VAL A 28 7.46 -20.02 -17.06
C VAL A 28 6.13 -19.87 -16.32
N LEU A 29 6.04 -20.40 -15.10
CA LEU A 29 4.89 -20.21 -14.22
C LEU A 29 4.88 -18.80 -13.63
N VAL A 30 3.70 -18.20 -13.49
CA VAL A 30 3.54 -16.91 -12.80
C VAL A 30 3.96 -17.02 -11.32
N ALA A 31 3.75 -18.17 -10.69
CA ALA A 31 4.19 -18.41 -9.32
C ALA A 31 5.70 -18.27 -9.15
N ASP A 32 6.48 -18.83 -10.07
CA ASP A 32 7.95 -18.78 -10.07
C ASP A 32 8.47 -17.35 -10.20
N VAL A 33 7.89 -16.59 -11.13
CA VAL A 33 8.21 -15.16 -11.33
C VAL A 33 7.91 -14.34 -10.09
N LEU A 34 6.76 -14.56 -9.44
CA LEU A 34 6.38 -13.85 -8.22
C LEU A 34 7.25 -14.26 -7.02
N ALA A 35 7.64 -15.54 -6.94
CA ALA A 35 8.51 -16.05 -5.89
C ALA A 35 9.91 -15.44 -5.98
N LEU A 36 10.53 -15.47 -7.17
CA LEU A 36 11.84 -14.86 -7.41
C LEU A 36 11.81 -13.36 -7.10
N TYR A 37 10.82 -12.63 -7.64
CA TYR A 37 10.67 -11.21 -7.38
C TYR A 37 10.48 -10.88 -5.90
N GLY A 38 9.65 -11.67 -5.20
CA GLY A 38 9.40 -11.53 -3.77
C GLY A 38 10.66 -11.77 -2.94
N HIS A 39 11.43 -12.81 -3.27
CA HIS A 39 12.65 -13.19 -2.57
C HIS A 39 13.77 -12.16 -2.76
N GLU A 40 14.05 -11.77 -4.00
CA GLU A 40 15.25 -10.96 -4.31
C GLU A 40 14.99 -9.46 -4.31
N ARG A 41 13.84 -9.04 -4.85
CA ARG A 41 13.49 -7.62 -4.94
C ARG A 41 12.71 -7.16 -3.73
N GLY A 42 11.87 -8.01 -3.15
CA GLY A 42 11.03 -7.71 -1.97
C GLY A 42 11.76 -6.99 -0.84
N PRO A 43 12.91 -7.50 -0.34
CA PRO A 43 13.67 -6.85 0.74
C PRO A 43 14.24 -5.47 0.39
N LYS A 44 14.42 -5.19 -0.91
CA LYS A 44 14.99 -3.93 -1.42
C LYS A 44 13.91 -2.86 -1.68
N LEU A 45 12.63 -3.20 -1.58
CA LEU A 45 11.54 -2.27 -1.86
C LEU A 45 11.23 -1.38 -0.65
N LYS A 46 11.06 -0.07 -0.90
CA LYS A 46 10.62 0.91 0.13
C LYS A 46 9.14 0.76 0.52
N SER A 47 8.36 -0.01 -0.25
CA SER A 47 6.95 -0.29 0.03
C SER A 47 6.79 -1.22 1.23
N LYS A 48 5.68 -1.11 1.96
CA LYS A 48 5.38 -2.00 3.10
C LYS A 48 5.33 -3.47 2.64
N ALA A 49 6.18 -4.31 3.24
CA ALA A 49 6.27 -5.74 2.92
C ALA A 49 4.90 -6.44 3.01
N ALA A 50 4.12 -6.16 4.05
CA ALA A 50 2.78 -6.72 4.22
C ALA A 50 1.82 -6.41 3.05
N SER A 51 1.92 -5.23 2.43
CA SER A 51 1.10 -4.88 1.27
C SER A 51 1.50 -5.69 0.04
N ASN A 52 2.81 -5.82 -0.22
CA ASN A 52 3.30 -6.62 -1.33
C ASN A 52 2.95 -8.09 -1.17
N LEU A 53 3.12 -8.66 0.03
CA LEU A 53 2.71 -10.03 0.33
C LEU A 53 1.21 -10.24 0.10
N GLY A 54 0.37 -9.29 0.52
CA GLY A 54 -1.07 -9.33 0.25
C GLY A 54 -1.38 -9.35 -1.25
N PHE A 55 -0.70 -8.53 -2.04
CA PHE A 55 -0.86 -8.53 -3.49
C PHE A 55 -0.38 -9.83 -4.13
N THR A 56 0.81 -10.31 -3.76
CA THR A 56 1.37 -11.58 -4.24
C THR A 56 0.43 -12.74 -3.94
N ASN A 57 -0.15 -12.82 -2.74
CA ASN A 57 -1.11 -13.87 -2.39
C ASN A 57 -2.37 -13.82 -3.25
N ASN A 58 -2.91 -12.63 -3.53
CA ASN A 58 -4.07 -12.49 -4.41
C ASN A 58 -3.74 -12.83 -5.87
N LEU A 59 -2.51 -12.57 -6.31
CA LEU A 59 -2.04 -12.98 -7.63
C LEU A 59 -1.86 -14.50 -7.70
N LEU A 60 -1.20 -15.11 -6.72
CA LEU A 60 -0.98 -16.56 -6.67
C LEU A 60 -2.30 -17.34 -6.67
N ALA A 61 -3.32 -16.85 -5.96
CA ALA A 61 -4.64 -17.49 -5.92
C ALA A 61 -5.32 -17.59 -7.30
N TRP A 62 -5.00 -16.70 -8.24
CA TRP A 62 -5.61 -16.67 -9.58
C TRP A 62 -4.66 -17.15 -10.69
N TRP A 63 -3.38 -16.77 -10.59
CA TRP A 63 -2.35 -16.96 -11.58
C TRP A 63 -1.36 -18.07 -11.24
N GLY A 64 -1.35 -18.60 -10.01
CA GLY A 64 -0.26 -19.47 -9.53
C GLY A 64 0.01 -20.69 -10.40
N ALA A 65 -1.05 -21.34 -10.89
CA ALA A 65 -0.95 -22.49 -11.81
C ALA A 65 -0.89 -22.11 -13.30
N ARG A 66 -0.90 -20.81 -13.62
CA ARG A 66 -0.86 -20.30 -15.01
C ARG A 66 0.56 -19.93 -15.40
N THR A 67 0.79 -19.89 -16.71
CA THR A 67 2.07 -19.50 -17.30
C THR A 67 2.07 -18.04 -17.70
N LEU A 68 3.24 -17.49 -18.01
CA LEU A 68 3.35 -16.13 -18.57
C LEU A 68 2.59 -15.98 -19.89
N SER A 69 2.45 -17.05 -20.68
CA SER A 69 1.69 -17.05 -21.94
C SER A 69 0.17 -16.86 -21.76
N ASP A 70 -0.34 -17.13 -20.54
CA ASP A 70 -1.72 -16.90 -20.15
C ASP A 70 -2.00 -15.43 -19.78
N VAL A 71 -0.96 -14.62 -19.61
CA VAL A 71 -1.08 -13.19 -19.30
C VAL A 71 -1.42 -12.44 -20.59
N ARG A 72 -2.72 -12.18 -20.77
CA ARG A 72 -3.31 -11.55 -21.95
C ARG A 72 -4.29 -10.46 -21.52
N ARG A 73 -4.70 -9.62 -22.46
CA ARG A 73 -5.71 -8.58 -22.22
C ARG A 73 -7.00 -9.14 -21.59
N THR A 74 -7.49 -10.27 -22.11
CA THR A 74 -8.73 -10.92 -21.65
C THR A 74 -8.61 -11.46 -20.23
N THR A 75 -7.47 -12.09 -19.89
CA THR A 75 -7.24 -12.67 -18.57
C THR A 75 -6.93 -11.59 -17.52
N CYS A 76 -6.27 -10.50 -17.88
CA CYS A 76 -6.11 -9.32 -17.02
C CYS A 76 -7.47 -8.67 -16.70
N ALA A 77 -8.34 -8.49 -17.70
CA ALA A 77 -9.69 -7.96 -17.49
C ALA A 77 -10.55 -8.89 -16.61
N ALA A 78 -10.46 -10.21 -16.83
CA ALA A 78 -11.14 -11.21 -16.00
C ALA A 78 -10.65 -11.18 -14.54
N TYR A 79 -9.33 -11.02 -14.33
CA TYR A 79 -8.75 -10.85 -13.00
C TYR A 79 -9.32 -9.62 -12.29
N VAL A 80 -9.37 -8.46 -12.96
CA VAL A 80 -9.95 -7.24 -12.37
C VAL A 80 -11.40 -7.47 -11.96
N LYS A 81 -12.22 -8.07 -12.84
CA LYS A 81 -13.63 -8.39 -12.53
C LYS A 81 -13.74 -9.29 -11.29
N HIS A 82 -12.95 -10.37 -11.25
CA HIS A 82 -12.91 -11.31 -10.11
C HIS A 82 -12.50 -10.62 -8.80
N ARG A 83 -11.51 -9.74 -8.84
CA ARG A 83 -11.05 -9.02 -7.65
C ARG A 83 -12.10 -8.03 -7.17
N THR A 84 -12.72 -7.27 -8.06
CA THR A 84 -13.77 -6.31 -7.69
C THR A 84 -15.05 -6.95 -7.14
N SER A 85 -15.28 -8.24 -7.38
CA SER A 85 -16.37 -9.01 -6.79
C SER A 85 -16.03 -9.61 -5.42
N GLN A 86 -14.87 -9.29 -4.84
CA GLN A 86 -14.46 -9.79 -3.52
C GLN A 86 -14.48 -8.67 -2.46
N PRO A 87 -14.79 -9.02 -1.19
CA PRO A 87 -14.67 -8.07 -0.09
C PRO A 87 -13.20 -7.80 0.25
N ILE A 88 -12.93 -6.62 0.80
CA ILE A 88 -11.62 -6.31 1.39
C ILE A 88 -11.43 -7.20 2.62
N ARG A 89 -10.36 -8.01 2.63
CA ARG A 89 -10.08 -8.98 3.71
C ARG A 89 -9.65 -8.35 5.03
N HIS A 90 -9.16 -7.11 5.01
CA HIS A 90 -8.60 -6.45 6.19
C HIS A 90 -9.52 -5.34 6.73
N GLY A 91 -9.67 -5.32 8.05
CA GLY A 91 -10.58 -4.43 8.75
C GLY A 91 -12.01 -4.96 8.72
N ALA A 92 -12.80 -4.67 9.76
CA ALA A 92 -14.21 -5.02 9.83
C ALA A 92 -15.03 -4.14 8.86
N THR A 93 -14.82 -4.31 7.55
CA THR A 93 -15.47 -3.54 6.51
C THR A 93 -16.18 -4.44 5.52
N ARG A 94 -17.41 -4.06 5.14
CA ARG A 94 -18.17 -4.73 4.07
C ARG A 94 -17.85 -4.18 2.68
N ARG A 95 -16.78 -3.39 2.56
CA ARG A 95 -16.40 -2.74 1.30
C ARG A 95 -15.80 -3.76 0.33
N MET A 96 -16.18 -3.62 -0.94
CA MET A 96 -15.62 -4.41 -2.03
C MET A 96 -14.25 -3.84 -2.44
N VAL A 97 -13.42 -4.71 -3.00
CA VAL A 97 -12.13 -4.32 -3.58
C VAL A 97 -12.39 -3.37 -4.75
N THR A 98 -11.64 -2.27 -4.81
CA THR A 98 -11.77 -1.29 -5.89
C THR A 98 -10.90 -1.68 -7.10
N PRO A 99 -11.22 -1.17 -8.31
CA PRO A 99 -10.36 -1.35 -9.48
C PRO A 99 -8.92 -0.86 -9.25
N GLN A 100 -8.74 0.15 -8.40
CA GLN A 100 -7.41 0.65 -8.04
C GLN A 100 -6.57 -0.39 -7.30
N THR A 101 -7.17 -1.21 -6.44
CA THR A 101 -6.45 -2.29 -5.74
C THR A 101 -6.04 -3.37 -6.73
N ALA A 102 -6.96 -3.82 -7.59
CA ALA A 102 -6.64 -4.77 -8.66
C ALA A 102 -5.56 -4.24 -9.62
N ARG A 103 -5.57 -2.92 -9.88
CA ARG A 103 -4.51 -2.25 -10.64
C ARG A 103 -3.15 -2.38 -9.97
N ARG A 104 -3.06 -2.13 -8.66
CA ARG A 104 -1.79 -2.26 -7.90
C ARG A 104 -1.27 -3.69 -7.92
N GLU A 105 -2.17 -4.68 -7.81
CA GLU A 105 -1.82 -6.10 -7.93
C GLU A 105 -1.22 -6.39 -9.32
N LEU A 106 -1.86 -5.92 -10.40
CA LEU A 106 -1.33 -6.08 -11.76
C LEU A 106 -0.04 -5.29 -12.03
N GLU A 107 0.15 -4.12 -11.41
CA GLU A 107 1.42 -3.38 -11.45
C GLU A 107 2.56 -4.20 -10.83
N LEU A 108 2.30 -4.91 -9.72
CA LEU A 108 3.26 -5.82 -9.10
C LEU A 108 3.57 -7.01 -10.01
N LEU A 109 2.56 -7.62 -10.64
CA LEU A 109 2.76 -8.69 -11.63
C LEU A 109 3.63 -8.21 -12.80
N SER A 110 3.35 -7.02 -13.34
CA SER A 110 4.13 -6.43 -14.44
C SER A 110 5.59 -6.15 -14.05
N ALA A 111 5.83 -5.75 -12.80
CA ALA A 111 7.17 -5.54 -12.26
C ALA A 111 7.91 -6.87 -12.08
N ALA A 112 7.24 -7.90 -11.56
CA ALA A 112 7.81 -9.23 -11.40
C ALA A 112 8.21 -9.86 -12.75
N ILE A 113 7.34 -9.76 -13.76
CA ILE A 113 7.65 -10.20 -15.14
C ILE A 113 8.83 -9.42 -15.70
N GLY A 114 8.91 -8.11 -15.45
CA GLY A 114 10.03 -7.30 -15.90
C GLY A 114 11.36 -7.66 -15.22
N TYR A 115 11.32 -8.09 -13.96
CA TYR A 115 12.49 -8.58 -13.25
C TYR A 115 13.00 -9.88 -13.86
N TRP A 116 12.10 -10.85 -14.06
CA TRP A 116 12.42 -12.12 -14.73
C TRP A 116 13.00 -11.91 -16.13
N ASP A 117 12.39 -11.05 -16.94
CA ASP A 117 12.84 -10.72 -18.30
C ASP A 117 14.24 -10.07 -18.34
N GLY A 118 14.56 -9.27 -17.33
CA GLY A 118 15.89 -8.67 -17.19
C GLY A 118 17.01 -9.68 -16.92
N GLU A 119 16.67 -10.84 -16.35
CA GLU A 119 17.63 -11.86 -15.93
C GLU A 119 17.68 -13.06 -16.90
N HIS A 120 16.52 -13.52 -17.38
CA HIS A 120 16.39 -14.73 -18.20
C HIS A 120 16.01 -14.45 -19.66
N HIS A 121 15.76 -13.18 -20.03
CA HIS A 121 15.44 -12.72 -21.38
C HIS A 121 14.32 -13.52 -22.06
N LEU A 122 13.07 -13.15 -21.79
CA LEU A 122 11.93 -13.83 -22.39
C LEU A 122 11.94 -13.66 -23.90
N THR A 123 11.62 -14.74 -24.63
CA THR A 123 11.44 -14.69 -26.09
C THR A 123 10.36 -13.68 -26.48
N ARG A 124 9.35 -13.52 -25.62
CA ARG A 124 8.34 -12.47 -25.71
C ARG A 124 7.82 -12.11 -24.33
N ARG A 125 8.03 -10.86 -23.90
CA ARG A 125 7.43 -10.35 -22.68
C ARG A 125 5.91 -10.16 -22.84
N PRO A 126 5.07 -10.79 -22.00
CA PRO A 126 3.62 -10.56 -22.04
C PRO A 126 3.28 -9.15 -21.56
N ALA A 127 2.32 -8.51 -22.23
CA ALA A 127 1.83 -7.19 -21.87
C ALA A 127 0.72 -7.29 -20.82
N VAL A 128 0.98 -6.78 -19.62
CA VAL A 128 -0.02 -6.69 -18.54
C VAL A 128 -0.91 -5.47 -18.78
N ILE A 129 -2.20 -5.71 -19.04
CA ILE A 129 -3.16 -4.62 -19.27
C ILE A 129 -3.76 -4.17 -17.95
N LEU A 130 -3.51 -2.91 -17.60
CA LEU A 130 -4.00 -2.28 -16.37
C LEU A 130 -5.41 -1.70 -16.61
N PRO A 131 -6.32 -1.77 -15.63
CA PRO A 131 -7.60 -1.05 -15.71
C PRO A 131 -7.36 0.46 -15.70
N GLU A 132 -8.33 1.22 -16.19
CA GLU A 132 -8.25 2.69 -16.23
C GLU A 132 -7.90 3.26 -14.85
N LYS A 133 -6.98 4.23 -14.86
CA LYS A 133 -6.53 4.85 -13.62
C LYS A 133 -7.66 5.76 -13.14
N PRO A 134 -8.24 5.54 -11.94
CA PRO A 134 -9.25 6.44 -11.42
C PRO A 134 -8.64 7.82 -11.24
N GLU A 135 -9.42 8.84 -11.60
CA GLU A 135 -9.10 10.20 -11.24
C GLU A 135 -9.07 10.30 -9.71
N SER A 136 -7.98 10.85 -9.19
CA SER A 136 -7.86 11.01 -7.76
C SER A 136 -8.68 12.23 -7.37
N ASN A 137 -9.65 12.07 -6.46
CA ASN A 137 -10.31 13.19 -5.77
C ASN A 137 -9.28 13.90 -4.88
N ARG A 138 -8.37 14.67 -5.48
CA ARG A 138 -7.39 15.49 -4.78
C ARG A 138 -7.99 16.88 -4.57
N ASP A 139 -9.15 16.93 -3.94
CA ASP A 139 -9.67 18.20 -3.45
C ASP A 139 -8.81 18.61 -2.25
N ALA A 140 -7.94 19.58 -2.49
CA ALA A 140 -7.22 20.24 -1.41
C ALA A 140 -8.24 20.97 -0.53
N LEU A 141 -7.98 21.01 0.78
CA LEU A 141 -8.82 21.76 1.70
C LEU A 141 -8.73 23.25 1.38
N SER A 142 -9.86 23.91 1.20
CA SER A 142 -9.92 25.37 1.23
C SER A 142 -9.53 25.90 2.61
N ARG A 143 -9.11 27.17 2.69
CA ARG A 143 -8.78 27.83 3.97
C ARG A 143 -9.94 27.75 4.97
N LYS A 144 -11.19 27.87 4.51
CA LYS A 144 -12.39 27.76 5.37
C LYS A 144 -12.56 26.33 5.92
N GLN A 145 -12.35 25.31 5.10
CA GLN A 145 -12.41 23.91 5.53
C GLN A 145 -11.28 23.56 6.51
N ALA A 146 -10.06 24.05 6.25
CA ALA A 146 -8.95 23.90 7.19
C ALA A 146 -9.23 24.56 8.55
N ALA A 147 -9.77 25.79 8.55
CA ALA A 147 -10.19 26.48 9.78
C ALA A 147 -11.28 25.70 10.54
N ALA A 148 -12.28 25.17 9.82
CA ALA A 148 -13.34 24.35 10.41
C ALA A 148 -12.80 23.07 11.07
N LEU A 149 -11.80 22.41 10.45
CA LEU A 149 -11.13 21.25 11.06
C LEU A 149 -10.38 21.62 12.34
N VAL A 150 -9.67 22.75 12.35
CA VAL A 150 -9.01 23.25 13.57
C VAL A 150 -10.03 23.55 14.66
N TRP A 151 -11.14 24.22 14.33
CA TRP A 151 -12.25 24.45 15.27
C TRP A 151 -12.83 23.14 15.83
N ALA A 152 -13.09 22.14 14.98
CA ALA A 152 -13.57 20.84 15.42
C ALA A 152 -12.57 20.13 16.36
N SER A 153 -11.27 20.25 16.09
CA SER A 153 -10.22 19.72 16.97
C SER A 153 -10.12 20.47 18.31
N MET A 154 -10.56 21.74 18.36
CA MET A 154 -10.72 22.52 19.59
C MET A 154 -11.90 22.07 20.47
N GLY A 155 -12.65 21.09 19.97
CA GLY A 155 -13.80 20.50 20.62
C GLY A 155 -15.11 21.04 20.09
N TRP A 156 -15.14 22.15 19.36
CA TRP A 156 -16.40 22.67 18.83
C TRP A 156 -17.11 21.61 17.98
N ASP A 157 -18.36 21.34 18.29
CA ASP A 157 -19.18 20.39 17.55
C ASP A 157 -20.34 21.12 16.90
N ARG A 158 -20.73 20.68 15.71
CA ARG A 158 -21.84 21.28 14.97
C ARG A 158 -23.08 20.45 15.20
N VAL A 159 -23.86 20.83 16.20
CA VAL A 159 -25.10 20.14 16.58
C VAL A 159 -26.26 21.01 16.12
N GLU A 160 -27.10 20.47 15.24
CA GLU A 160 -28.29 21.17 14.71
C GLU A 160 -27.95 22.48 13.99
N GLY A 161 -26.77 22.56 13.38
CA GLY A 161 -26.32 23.74 12.63
C GLY A 161 -25.57 24.78 13.48
N GLU A 162 -25.62 24.68 14.81
CA GLU A 162 -24.95 25.57 15.76
C GLU A 162 -23.65 24.99 16.31
N TRP A 163 -22.69 25.86 16.65
CA TRP A 163 -21.44 25.46 17.31
C TRP A 163 -21.64 25.32 18.82
N LYS A 164 -21.69 24.09 19.32
CA LYS A 164 -21.78 23.79 20.75
C LYS A 164 -20.40 23.35 21.29
N ARG A 165 -20.12 23.72 22.53
CA ARG A 165 -18.85 23.39 23.20
C ARG A 165 -19.03 22.11 24.04
N PRO A 166 -18.27 21.04 23.79
CA PRO A 166 -18.41 19.79 24.52
C PRO A 166 -17.71 19.87 25.88
N SER A 167 -17.87 18.81 26.67
CA SER A 167 -17.27 18.67 27.99
C SER A 167 -15.74 18.88 27.98
N THR A 168 -15.20 19.29 29.13
CA THR A 168 -13.76 19.46 29.33
C THR A 168 -12.98 18.20 28.97
N ASN A 169 -13.47 17.01 29.33
CA ASN A 169 -12.83 15.73 29.01
C ASN A 169 -12.72 15.50 27.49
N ALA A 170 -13.80 15.77 26.74
CA ALA A 170 -13.78 15.65 25.28
C ALA A 170 -12.77 16.61 24.64
N ARG A 171 -12.60 17.82 25.21
CA ARG A 171 -11.64 18.81 24.72
C ARG A 171 -10.20 18.39 24.99
N THR A 172 -9.90 17.89 26.18
CA THR A 172 -8.56 17.41 26.56
C THR A 172 -8.14 16.24 25.67
N ASN A 173 -9.04 15.28 25.44
CA ASN A 173 -8.77 14.13 24.58
C ASN A 173 -8.41 14.53 23.13
N ARG A 174 -8.87 15.68 22.64
CA ARG A 174 -8.60 16.17 21.26
C ARG A 174 -7.38 17.08 21.14
N MET A 175 -6.65 17.36 22.23
CA MET A 175 -5.51 18.32 22.19
C MET A 175 -4.41 17.91 21.20
N HIS A 176 -4.14 16.60 21.07
CA HIS A 176 -3.15 16.09 20.14
C HIS A 176 -3.53 16.34 18.67
N LEU A 177 -4.82 16.29 18.32
CA LEU A 177 -5.31 16.58 16.97
C LEU A 177 -5.07 18.03 16.57
N ARG A 178 -5.20 18.98 17.52
CA ARG A 178 -4.95 20.40 17.28
C ARG A 178 -3.50 20.62 16.85
N ARG A 179 -2.57 20.07 17.63
CA ARG A 179 -1.12 20.15 17.35
C ARG A 179 -0.81 19.49 16.00
N PHE A 180 -1.35 18.31 15.76
CA PHE A 180 -1.18 17.58 14.51
C PHE A 180 -1.65 18.40 13.29
N LEU A 181 -2.84 19.00 13.35
CA LEU A 181 -3.38 19.83 12.27
C LEU A 181 -2.56 21.10 12.06
N LEU A 182 -2.20 21.82 13.13
CA LEU A 182 -1.44 23.05 13.01
C LEU A 182 -0.05 22.80 12.42
N ILE A 183 0.69 21.80 12.92
CA ILE A 183 2.00 21.44 12.36
C ILE A 183 1.85 21.05 10.88
N GLY A 184 0.86 20.21 10.55
CA GLY A 184 0.64 19.78 9.17
C GLY A 184 0.28 20.93 8.21
N LEU A 185 -0.56 21.87 8.66
CA LEU A 185 -0.96 23.04 7.85
C LEU A 185 0.19 24.04 7.67
N TYR A 186 1.01 24.26 8.69
CA TYR A 186 2.10 25.24 8.63
C TYR A 186 3.37 24.71 7.95
N THR A 187 3.69 23.43 8.16
CA THR A 187 4.96 22.85 7.66
C THR A 187 4.78 22.05 6.37
N GLY A 188 3.55 21.69 5.99
CA GLY A 188 3.30 20.78 4.87
C GLY A 188 3.84 19.36 5.11
N SER A 189 4.20 19.01 6.35
CA SER A 189 4.78 17.71 6.68
C SER A 189 3.81 16.56 6.50
N ARG A 190 4.32 15.39 6.10
CA ARG A 190 3.52 14.16 6.03
C ARG A 190 3.10 13.72 7.43
N SER A 191 1.90 13.14 7.54
CA SER A 191 1.34 12.66 8.82
C SER A 191 2.28 11.75 9.62
N ASP A 192 3.09 10.96 8.92
CA ASP A 192 4.05 10.04 9.53
C ASP A 192 5.25 10.75 10.17
N VAL A 193 5.70 11.86 9.58
CA VAL A 193 6.73 12.74 10.13
C VAL A 193 6.22 13.41 11.39
N ILE A 194 5.02 13.98 11.34
CA ILE A 194 4.42 14.69 12.48
C ILE A 194 4.25 13.75 13.70
N LYS A 195 3.91 12.48 13.48
CA LYS A 195 3.74 11.50 14.57
C LYS A 195 5.05 11.04 15.20
N ARG A 196 6.17 11.13 14.48
CA ARG A 196 7.52 10.81 14.98
C ARG A 196 8.27 12.05 15.49
N LEU A 197 7.65 13.22 15.41
CA LEU A 197 8.30 14.47 15.76
C LEU A 197 8.70 14.48 17.25
N CYS A 198 9.97 14.74 17.50
CA CYS A 198 10.58 14.83 18.83
C CYS A 198 10.91 16.28 19.21
N TRP A 199 11.00 16.55 20.51
CA TRP A 199 11.42 17.85 21.02
C TRP A 199 12.95 18.00 21.11
N SER A 200 13.66 16.89 21.33
CA SER A 200 15.11 16.85 21.33
C SER A 200 15.65 16.54 19.94
N GLU A 201 16.84 17.08 19.64
CA GLU A 201 17.59 16.73 18.45
C GLU A 201 17.74 15.21 18.34
N SER A 202 17.54 14.69 17.13
CA SER A 202 17.61 13.25 16.84
C SER A 202 18.22 13.03 15.46
N LEU A 203 19.10 12.03 15.38
CA LEU A 203 19.68 11.57 14.11
C LEU A 203 18.72 10.68 13.31
N HIS A 204 17.69 10.14 13.95
CA HIS A 204 16.79 9.13 13.38
C HIS A 204 15.37 9.64 13.17
N ASP A 205 14.95 10.59 14.00
CA ASP A 205 13.60 11.13 13.99
C ASP A 205 13.58 12.63 13.67
N PRO A 206 12.50 13.14 13.05
CA PRO A 206 12.32 14.57 12.89
C PRO A 206 12.28 15.27 14.25
N TRP A 207 12.90 16.44 14.36
CA TRP A 207 12.86 17.27 15.56
C TRP A 207 12.48 18.72 15.22
N VAL A 208 12.03 19.47 16.24
CA VAL A 208 11.65 20.87 16.09
C VAL A 208 12.84 21.78 16.32
N ASP A 209 13.34 22.40 15.26
CA ASP A 209 14.34 23.47 15.35
C ASP A 209 13.66 24.80 15.67
N LEU A 210 13.99 25.38 16.83
CA LEU A 210 13.49 26.67 17.29
C LEU A 210 14.51 27.80 17.09
N GLU A 211 15.71 27.49 16.61
CA GLU A 211 16.81 28.44 16.42
C GLU A 211 17.05 28.79 14.93
N ALA A 212 16.32 28.15 14.02
CA ALA A 212 16.38 28.38 12.57
C ALA A 212 15.79 29.71 12.08
#